data_AF-A0A4Y2QA81-F1
#
_entry.id   AF-A0A4Y2QA81-F1
#
_cell.length_a   1.000
_cell.length_b   1.000
_cell.length_c   1.000
_cell.angle_alpha   90.00
_cell.angle_beta   90.00
_cell.angle_gamma   90.00
#
_symmetry.space_group_name_H-M   'P 1'
#
loop_
_entity.id
_entity.type
_entity.pdbx_description
1 polymer ?
#
loop_
_entity_poly.entity_id
_entity_poly.type
_entity_poly.pdbx_seq_one_letter_code
_entity_poly.pdbx_strand_id
1 'polypeptide(L)'
;ITPKPCKRIKYVGDFNEEVLESPTKAKLAVTVSTEELNKKSKIIKTLRQKKRRMQKKLKTFQEAIDYLKLKALISNHTQEVLELSMPTSDSSAEIFKQLQKKQGNYEEGIKSFALTINFFSSKAYDFVREALSLNLPHPSTLRRWFQSVDGDPGFSNVAFEALKVKANAAESKVICSLIVDEMSIRHQIEFDGKRLYGYVDLGTQLPEATEAYVFLLNCINENCL
;
A
#
# COMPACT_ATOMS: atom_id res chain seq x y z
N ILE A 1 56.01 39.17 -36.54
CA ILE A 1 54.79 38.97 -35.71
C ILE A 1 54.10 37.71 -36.24
N THR A 2 54.22 36.58 -35.55
CA THR A 2 53.56 35.34 -35.96
C THR A 2 52.05 35.45 -35.69
N PRO A 3 51.17 35.06 -36.63
CA PRO A 3 49.74 35.13 -36.40
C PRO A 3 49.36 34.20 -35.23
N LYS A 4 48.63 34.74 -34.24
CA LYS A 4 48.09 33.93 -33.13
C LYS A 4 47.22 32.81 -33.72
N PRO A 5 47.36 31.56 -33.25
CA PRO A 5 46.59 30.44 -33.77
C PRO A 5 45.09 30.70 -33.56
N CYS A 6 44.32 30.57 -34.63
CA CYS A 6 42.88 30.79 -34.61
C CYS A 6 42.23 29.71 -33.73
N LYS A 7 41.77 30.07 -32.51
CA LYS A 7 41.09 29.13 -31.61
C LYS A 7 39.82 28.62 -32.27
N ARG A 8 39.66 27.29 -32.29
CA ARG A 8 38.51 26.62 -32.91
C ARG A 8 37.34 26.64 -31.93
N ILE A 9 36.30 27.40 -32.25
CA ILE A 9 35.11 27.56 -31.43
C ILE A 9 34.29 26.27 -31.48
N LYS A 10 34.18 25.56 -30.35
CA LYS A 10 33.43 24.29 -30.26
C LYS A 10 32.34 24.32 -29.19
N TYR A 11 32.52 25.09 -28.13
CA TYR A 11 31.60 25.18 -27.02
C TYR A 11 31.15 26.62 -26.79
N VAL A 12 30.02 26.80 -26.13
CA VAL A 12 29.49 28.13 -25.77
C VAL A 12 30.46 28.92 -24.88
N GLY A 13 31.26 28.23 -24.06
CA GLY A 13 32.30 28.85 -23.23
C GLY A 13 33.51 29.37 -24.01
N ASP A 14 33.63 29.07 -25.32
CA ASP A 14 34.74 29.53 -26.16
C ASP A 14 34.47 30.89 -26.82
N PHE A 15 33.34 31.54 -26.52
CA PHE A 15 32.94 32.81 -27.12
C PHE A 15 33.56 34.00 -26.38
N ASN A 16 34.10 34.94 -27.15
CA ASN A 16 34.69 36.20 -26.67
C ASN A 16 34.14 37.37 -27.50
N GLU A 17 34.26 38.62 -27.04
CA GLU A 17 33.79 39.80 -27.80
C GLU A 17 34.35 39.87 -29.24
N GLU A 18 35.65 39.59 -29.43
CA GLU A 18 36.31 39.56 -30.75
C GLU A 18 35.69 38.54 -31.74
N VAL A 19 35.01 37.50 -31.23
CA VAL A 19 34.38 36.46 -32.06
C VAL A 19 33.05 36.95 -32.64
N LEU A 20 32.42 37.92 -31.99
CA LEU A 20 31.11 38.45 -32.40
C LEU A 20 31.22 39.59 -33.43
N GLU A 21 32.40 40.20 -33.57
CA GLU A 21 32.65 41.29 -34.53
C GLU A 21 32.69 40.81 -35.99
N SER A 22 33.07 39.55 -36.23
CA SER A 22 33.12 38.97 -37.57
C SER A 22 31.78 38.30 -37.92
N PRO A 23 31.10 38.67 -39.02
CA PRO A 23 29.77 38.14 -39.36
C PRO A 23 29.73 36.60 -39.46
N THR A 24 30.79 36.00 -40.02
CA THR A 24 30.91 34.54 -40.15
C THR A 24 31.12 33.85 -38.81
N LYS A 25 31.93 34.43 -37.91
CA LYS A 25 32.16 33.89 -36.57
C LYS A 25 30.95 34.07 -35.66
N ALA A 26 30.23 35.20 -35.76
CA ALA A 26 28.97 35.43 -35.07
C ALA A 26 27.90 34.40 -35.46
N LYS A 27 27.76 34.11 -36.76
CA LYS A 27 26.85 33.06 -37.26
C LYS A 27 27.22 31.68 -36.71
N LEU A 28 28.51 31.36 -36.62
CA LEU A 28 28.98 30.10 -36.01
C LEU A 28 28.64 30.04 -34.52
N ALA A 29 28.85 31.12 -33.76
CA ALA A 29 28.52 31.18 -32.34
C ALA A 29 27.02 30.97 -32.08
N VAL A 30 26.15 31.55 -32.92
CA VAL A 30 24.70 31.31 -32.86
C VAL A 30 24.38 29.84 -33.17
N THR A 31 25.06 29.24 -34.15
CA THR A 31 24.85 27.82 -34.51
C THR A 31 25.25 26.89 -33.35
N VAL A 32 26.43 27.09 -32.77
CA VAL A 32 26.91 26.31 -31.62
C VAL A 32 25.98 26.50 -30.40
N SER A 33 25.52 27.73 -30.15
CA SER A 33 24.58 28.02 -29.07
C SER A 33 23.23 27.34 -29.26
N THR A 34 22.68 27.38 -30.47
CA THR A 34 21.38 26.77 -30.79
C THR A 34 21.44 25.25 -30.73
N GLU A 35 22.53 24.62 -31.17
CA GLU A 35 22.77 23.18 -31.00
C GLU A 35 22.85 22.78 -29.52
N GLU A 36 23.57 23.55 -28.71
CA GLU A 36 23.72 23.29 -27.28
C GLU A 36 22.39 23.47 -26.53
N LEU A 37 21.63 24.52 -26.85
CA LEU A 37 20.28 24.74 -26.34
C LEU A 37 19.32 23.61 -26.73
N ASN A 38 19.42 23.10 -27.97
CA ASN A 38 18.62 21.97 -28.44
C ASN A 38 18.97 20.68 -27.68
N LYS A 39 20.26 20.41 -27.43
CA LYS A 39 20.71 19.26 -26.62
C LYS A 39 20.15 19.35 -25.19
N LYS A 40 20.32 20.49 -24.53
CA LYS A 40 19.81 20.72 -23.16
C LYS A 40 18.28 20.61 -23.11
N SER A 41 17.57 21.16 -24.09
CA SER A 41 16.11 21.05 -24.18
C SER A 41 15.63 19.59 -24.32
N LYS A 42 16.32 18.78 -25.13
CA LYS A 42 16.06 17.33 -25.25
C LYS A 42 16.28 16.61 -23.92
N ILE A 43 17.37 16.90 -23.22
CA ILE A 43 17.67 16.31 -21.90
C ILE A 43 16.59 16.69 -20.88
N ILE A 44 16.23 17.98 -20.80
CA ILE A 44 15.17 18.48 -19.90
C ILE A 44 13.83 17.79 -20.20
N LYS A 45 13.46 17.65 -21.48
CA LYS A 45 12.24 16.92 -21.88
C LYS A 45 12.27 15.48 -21.40
N THR A 46 13.38 14.76 -21.59
CA THR A 46 13.53 13.36 -21.16
C THR A 46 13.45 13.23 -19.64
N LEU A 47 14.13 14.11 -18.88
CA LEU A 47 14.08 14.13 -17.42
C LEU A 47 12.67 14.42 -16.90
N ARG A 48 11.97 15.40 -17.48
CA ARG A 48 10.56 15.69 -17.15
C ARG A 48 9.65 14.52 -17.46
N GLN A 49 9.86 13.82 -18.58
CA GLN A 49 9.09 12.61 -18.90
C GLN A 49 9.37 11.46 -17.93
N LYS A 50 10.64 11.21 -17.57
CA LYS A 50 11.01 10.20 -16.55
C LYS A 50 10.38 10.54 -15.21
N LYS A 51 10.46 11.80 -14.77
CA LYS A 51 9.80 12.29 -13.55
C LYS A 51 8.29 12.08 -13.62
N ARG A 52 7.63 12.43 -14.73
CA ARG A 52 6.18 12.23 -14.91
C ARG A 52 5.79 10.74 -14.90
N ARG A 53 6.59 9.87 -15.51
CA ARG A 53 6.35 8.40 -15.49
C ARG A 53 6.52 7.83 -14.09
N MET A 54 7.55 8.26 -13.37
CA MET A 54 7.82 7.86 -11.98
C MET A 54 6.76 8.39 -11.01
N GLN A 55 6.29 9.62 -11.23
CA GLN A 55 5.20 10.25 -10.49
C GLN A 55 3.81 9.85 -11.01
N LYS A 56 3.69 8.91 -11.95
CA LYS A 56 2.38 8.42 -12.38
C LYS A 56 1.80 7.66 -11.20
N LYS A 57 1.02 8.38 -10.41
CA LYS A 57 0.28 7.84 -9.28
C LYS A 57 -0.81 6.91 -9.80
N LEU A 58 -1.04 5.84 -9.05
CA LEU A 58 -2.13 4.92 -9.30
C LEU A 58 -3.43 5.70 -9.11
N LYS A 59 -4.37 5.52 -10.04
CA LYS A 59 -5.63 6.26 -10.07
C LYS A 59 -6.79 5.43 -9.54
N THR A 60 -6.64 4.12 -9.49
CA THR A 60 -7.68 3.19 -9.07
C THR A 60 -7.09 2.16 -8.12
N PHE A 61 -7.94 1.56 -7.29
CA PHE A 61 -7.56 0.43 -6.47
C PHE A 61 -7.17 -0.79 -7.31
N GLN A 62 -7.83 -1.01 -8.46
CA GLN A 62 -7.45 -2.08 -9.39
C GLN A 62 -6.01 -1.89 -9.91
N GLU A 63 -5.65 -0.68 -10.32
CA GLU A 63 -4.28 -0.37 -10.73
C GLU A 63 -3.27 -0.62 -9.59
N ALA A 64 -3.68 -0.43 -8.33
CA ALA A 64 -2.85 -0.74 -7.17
C ALA A 64 -2.67 -2.25 -6.95
N ILE A 65 -3.74 -3.04 -7.07
CA ILE A 65 -3.69 -4.50 -6.97
C ILE A 65 -2.83 -5.08 -8.11
N ASP A 66 -3.05 -4.62 -9.34
CA ASP A 66 -2.28 -5.04 -10.51
C ASP A 66 -0.78 -4.74 -10.33
N TYR A 67 -0.46 -3.58 -9.75
CA TYR A 67 0.91 -3.21 -9.42
C TYR A 67 1.53 -4.14 -8.36
N LEU A 68 0.79 -4.43 -7.28
CA LEU A 68 1.26 -5.34 -6.22
C LEU A 68 1.50 -6.75 -6.79
N LYS A 69 0.65 -7.20 -7.70
CA LYS A 69 0.79 -8.48 -8.42
C LYS A 69 2.02 -8.49 -9.31
N LEU A 70 2.22 -7.45 -10.13
CA LEU A 70 3.40 -7.32 -10.99
C LEU A 70 4.71 -7.33 -10.21
N LYS A 71 4.68 -6.89 -8.95
CA LYS A 71 5.84 -6.93 -8.04
C LYS A 71 5.94 -8.21 -7.23
N ALA A 72 5.04 -9.17 -7.43
CA ALA A 72 4.95 -10.42 -6.67
C ALA A 72 4.87 -10.17 -5.14
N LEU A 73 4.21 -9.09 -4.73
CA LEU A 73 4.03 -8.73 -3.32
C LEU A 73 2.78 -9.38 -2.70
N ILE A 74 1.90 -9.93 -3.53
CA ILE A 74 0.64 -10.56 -3.14
C ILE A 74 0.45 -11.90 -3.89
N SER A 75 -0.17 -12.89 -3.25
CA SER A 75 -0.54 -14.16 -3.86
C SER A 75 -1.88 -14.07 -4.60
N ASN A 76 -2.20 -15.05 -5.45
CA ASN A 76 -3.49 -15.09 -6.15
C ASN A 76 -4.68 -15.08 -5.19
N HIS A 77 -4.59 -15.83 -4.08
CA HIS A 77 -5.65 -15.84 -3.06
C HIS A 77 -5.83 -14.46 -2.42
N THR A 78 -4.75 -13.76 -2.09
CA THR A 78 -4.84 -12.41 -1.52
C THR A 78 -5.43 -11.39 -2.50
N GLN A 79 -5.28 -11.60 -3.81
CA GLN A 79 -5.91 -10.78 -4.84
C GLN A 79 -7.44 -10.93 -4.78
N GLU A 80 -7.94 -12.17 -4.76
CA GLU A 80 -9.39 -12.44 -4.71
C GLU A 80 -10.03 -11.79 -3.48
N VAL A 81 -9.40 -11.93 -2.31
CA VAL A 81 -9.90 -11.30 -1.07
C VAL A 81 -9.87 -9.77 -1.19
N LEU A 82 -8.83 -9.19 -1.80
CA LEU A 82 -8.75 -7.74 -2.02
C LEU A 82 -9.83 -7.26 -2.98
N GLU A 83 -10.09 -7.98 -4.06
CA GLU A 83 -11.14 -7.67 -5.04
C GLU A 83 -12.53 -7.77 -4.43
N LEU A 84 -12.80 -8.76 -3.57
CA LEU A 84 -14.05 -8.87 -2.82
C LEU A 84 -14.24 -7.74 -1.80
N SER A 85 -13.14 -7.24 -1.23
CA SER A 85 -13.16 -6.16 -0.24
C SER A 85 -13.32 -4.76 -0.85
N MET A 86 -13.40 -4.66 -2.18
CA MET A 86 -13.52 -3.41 -2.91
C MET A 86 -14.88 -2.73 -2.72
N PRO A 87 -14.93 -1.39 -2.64
CA PRO A 87 -16.19 -0.68 -2.75
C PRO A 87 -16.82 -0.92 -4.12
N THR A 88 -18.11 -1.27 -4.15
CA THR A 88 -18.89 -1.67 -5.34
C THR A 88 -19.15 -0.55 -6.36
N SER A 89 -18.60 0.66 -6.19
CA SER A 89 -18.79 1.73 -7.16
C SER A 89 -17.70 1.71 -8.24
N ASP A 90 -18.12 1.38 -9.47
CA ASP A 90 -17.30 1.33 -10.69
C ASP A 90 -16.57 2.64 -11.05
N SER A 91 -16.94 3.76 -10.41
CA SER A 91 -16.22 5.01 -10.53
C SER A 91 -15.24 5.19 -9.38
N SER A 92 -14.08 4.55 -9.51
CA SER A 92 -12.88 4.85 -8.71
C SER A 92 -12.69 6.37 -8.49
N ALA A 93 -13.03 7.20 -9.48
CA ALA A 93 -12.97 8.66 -9.39
C ALA A 93 -13.95 9.31 -8.38
N GLU A 94 -15.10 8.71 -8.12
CA GLU A 94 -16.06 9.18 -7.11
C GLU A 94 -15.61 8.81 -5.71
N ILE A 95 -15.08 7.61 -5.51
CA ILE A 95 -14.52 7.17 -4.22
C ILE A 95 -13.37 8.10 -3.80
N PHE A 96 -12.50 8.50 -4.73
CA PHE A 96 -11.43 9.47 -4.45
C PHE A 96 -11.93 10.89 -4.14
N LYS A 97 -13.05 11.32 -4.73
CA LYS A 97 -13.71 12.59 -4.35
C LYS A 97 -14.38 12.51 -2.99
N GLN A 98 -14.88 11.35 -2.59
CA GLN A 98 -15.55 11.13 -1.31
C GLN A 98 -14.55 11.05 -0.14
N LEU A 99 -13.40 10.39 -0.34
CA LEU A 99 -12.30 10.31 0.64
C LEU A 99 -11.74 11.69 1.04
N GLN A 100 -11.80 12.66 0.13
CA GLN A 100 -11.33 14.02 0.38
C GLN A 100 -12.31 14.89 1.17
N LYS A 101 -13.58 14.49 1.32
CA LYS A 101 -14.67 15.40 1.72
C LYS A 101 -15.30 15.18 3.09
N LYS A 102 -15.02 14.11 3.82
CA LYS A 102 -15.63 13.89 5.14
C LYS A 102 -14.60 13.70 6.24
N GLN A 103 -14.43 14.73 7.07
CA GLN A 103 -14.04 14.48 8.45
C GLN A 103 -15.19 13.70 9.11
N GLY A 104 -14.90 12.48 9.57
CA GLY A 104 -15.83 11.72 10.38
C GLY A 104 -15.76 10.23 10.12
N ASN A 105 -16.33 9.76 9.01
CA ASN A 105 -16.58 8.33 8.81
C ASN A 105 -16.17 7.87 7.40
N TYR A 106 -15.36 6.81 7.35
CA TYR A 106 -15.04 6.09 6.13
C TYR A 106 -16.19 5.12 5.79
N GLU A 107 -16.45 4.93 4.50
CA GLU A 107 -17.37 3.90 4.02
C GLU A 107 -16.86 2.50 4.38
N GLU A 108 -17.78 1.56 4.62
CA GLU A 108 -17.41 0.20 5.02
C GLU A 108 -16.55 -0.51 3.96
N GLY A 109 -16.80 -0.29 2.67
CA GLY A 109 -15.97 -0.84 1.58
C GLY A 109 -14.52 -0.31 1.59
N ILE A 110 -14.31 0.94 1.96
CA ILE A 110 -12.95 1.49 2.11
C ILE A 110 -12.28 0.91 3.36
N LYS A 111 -13.06 0.75 4.44
CA LYS A 111 -12.59 0.20 5.70
C LYS A 111 -12.20 -1.27 5.53
N SER A 112 -13.03 -2.10 4.88
CA SER A 112 -12.70 -3.48 4.53
C SER A 112 -11.44 -3.56 3.69
N PHE A 113 -11.35 -2.79 2.59
CA PHE A 113 -10.16 -2.79 1.74
C PHE A 113 -8.89 -2.41 2.51
N ALA A 114 -8.94 -1.32 3.30
CA ALA A 114 -7.80 -0.84 4.08
C ALA A 114 -7.37 -1.84 5.17
N LEU A 115 -8.31 -2.49 5.83
CA LEU A 115 -8.01 -3.52 6.83
C LEU A 115 -7.42 -4.77 6.17
N THR A 116 -8.00 -5.25 5.08
CA THR A 116 -7.53 -6.42 4.33
C THR A 116 -6.11 -6.26 3.83
N ILE A 117 -5.79 -5.14 3.17
CA ILE A 117 -4.42 -4.93 2.67
C ILE A 117 -3.40 -4.78 3.80
N ASN A 118 -3.77 -4.10 4.90
CA ASN A 118 -2.88 -3.95 6.05
C ASN A 118 -2.67 -5.26 6.81
N PHE A 119 -3.69 -6.12 6.85
CA PHE A 119 -3.61 -7.48 7.40
C PHE A 119 -2.58 -8.31 6.63
N PHE A 120 -2.59 -8.26 5.30
CA PHE A 120 -1.58 -8.96 4.50
C PHE A 120 -0.19 -8.31 4.59
N SER A 121 -0.10 -6.98 4.55
CA SER A 121 1.18 -6.27 4.71
C SER A 121 0.99 -4.79 5.01
N SER A 122 1.48 -4.35 6.17
CA SER A 122 1.55 -2.93 6.54
C SER A 122 2.38 -2.10 5.54
N LYS A 123 3.46 -2.66 4.99
CA LYS A 123 4.27 -2.02 3.96
C LYS A 123 3.52 -1.85 2.64
N ALA A 124 2.73 -2.85 2.25
CA ALA A 124 1.88 -2.75 1.05
C ALA A 124 0.80 -1.68 1.25
N TYR A 125 0.21 -1.62 2.45
CA TYR A 125 -0.74 -0.56 2.79
C TYR A 125 -0.12 0.84 2.69
N ASP A 126 1.05 1.06 3.30
CA ASP A 126 1.74 2.36 3.23
C ASP A 126 2.05 2.76 1.78
N PHE A 127 2.54 1.81 0.97
CA PHE A 127 2.76 2.04 -0.46
C PHE A 127 1.48 2.41 -1.20
N VAL A 128 0.39 1.66 -1.03
CA VAL A 128 -0.89 1.94 -1.70
C VAL A 128 -1.44 3.28 -1.23
N ARG A 129 -1.32 3.60 0.06
CA ARG A 129 -1.71 4.88 0.62
C ARG A 129 -0.93 6.03 -0.01
N GLU A 130 0.39 5.92 -0.17
CA GLU A 130 1.22 6.93 -0.86
C GLU A 130 0.87 7.05 -2.35
N ALA A 131 0.73 5.91 -3.03
CA ALA A 131 0.40 5.82 -4.44
C ALA A 131 -0.97 6.47 -4.74
N LEU A 132 -1.92 6.33 -3.81
CA LEU A 132 -3.26 6.92 -3.88
C LEU A 132 -3.34 8.33 -3.26
N SER A 133 -2.21 9.06 -3.18
CA SER A 133 -2.16 10.44 -2.67
C SER A 133 -2.69 10.62 -1.24
N LEU A 134 -2.46 9.64 -0.38
CA LEU A 134 -2.85 9.64 1.04
C LEU A 134 -4.36 9.70 1.27
N ASN A 135 -5.16 9.30 0.27
CA ASN A 135 -6.62 9.25 0.40
C ASN A 135 -7.11 8.08 1.26
N LEU A 136 -6.25 7.11 1.58
CA LEU A 136 -6.56 6.05 2.55
C LEU A 136 -6.41 6.53 4.00
N PRO A 137 -7.10 5.89 4.96
CA PRO A 137 -6.99 6.26 6.37
C PRO A 137 -5.54 6.30 6.89
N HIS A 138 -5.33 6.96 8.02
CA HIS A 138 -4.03 6.87 8.68
C HIS A 138 -3.87 5.48 9.33
N PRO A 139 -2.67 4.86 9.41
CA PRO A 139 -2.46 3.62 10.15
C PRO A 139 -2.97 3.64 11.60
N SER A 140 -2.97 4.80 12.25
CA SER A 140 -3.56 4.95 13.59
C SER A 140 -5.09 4.79 13.59
N THR A 141 -5.78 5.17 12.51
CA THR A 141 -7.20 4.91 12.32
C THR A 141 -7.46 3.41 12.17
N LEU A 142 -6.61 2.70 11.42
CA LEU A 142 -6.70 1.24 11.29
C LEU A 142 -6.50 0.54 12.62
N ARG A 143 -5.50 0.95 13.41
CA ARG A 143 -5.28 0.43 14.77
C ARG A 143 -6.53 0.57 15.64
N ARG A 144 -7.20 1.73 15.59
CA ARG A 144 -8.45 1.96 16.32
C ARG A 144 -9.59 1.04 15.83
N TRP A 145 -9.65 0.76 14.52
CA TRP A 145 -10.63 -0.19 13.98
C TRP A 145 -10.33 -1.63 14.43
N PHE A 146 -9.07 -2.05 14.45
CA PHE A 146 -8.70 -3.37 14.98
C PHE A 146 -9.02 -3.51 16.48
N GLN A 147 -8.82 -2.46 17.27
CA GLN A 147 -9.17 -2.44 18.70
C GLN A 147 -10.67 -2.62 18.99
N SER A 148 -11.55 -2.41 17.99
CA SER A 148 -12.98 -2.61 18.18
C SER A 148 -13.45 -4.05 18.01
N VAL A 149 -12.55 -4.96 17.58
CA VAL A 149 -12.85 -6.37 17.44
C VAL A 149 -12.61 -7.06 18.78
N ASP A 150 -13.60 -7.83 19.22
CA ASP A 150 -13.54 -8.60 20.44
C ASP A 150 -12.53 -9.75 20.30
N GLY A 151 -11.47 -9.70 21.10
CA GLY A 151 -10.41 -10.71 21.20
C GLY A 151 -10.27 -11.23 22.63
N ASP A 152 -11.32 -11.07 23.44
CA ASP A 152 -11.32 -11.58 24.80
C ASP A 152 -11.21 -13.12 24.82
N PRO A 153 -10.62 -13.71 25.87
CA PRO A 153 -10.54 -15.16 26.06
C PRO A 153 -11.91 -15.84 25.98
N GLY A 154 -11.95 -17.01 25.35
CA GLY A 154 -13.17 -17.81 25.19
C GLY A 154 -13.63 -17.90 23.74
N PHE A 155 -14.91 -18.17 23.54
CA PHE A 155 -15.46 -18.33 22.20
C PHE A 155 -15.93 -16.99 21.62
N SER A 156 -15.40 -16.64 20.45
CA SER A 156 -15.81 -15.43 19.74
C SER A 156 -17.18 -15.62 19.08
N ASN A 157 -18.15 -14.76 19.43
CA ASN A 157 -19.45 -14.73 18.77
C ASN A 157 -19.31 -14.44 17.26
N VAL A 158 -18.35 -13.60 16.88
CA VAL A 158 -18.06 -13.28 15.48
C VAL A 158 -17.64 -14.53 14.71
N ALA A 159 -16.85 -15.41 15.33
CA ALA A 159 -16.48 -16.69 14.72
C ALA A 159 -17.71 -17.58 14.50
N PHE A 160 -18.62 -17.67 15.48
CA PHE A 160 -19.85 -18.45 15.31
C PHE A 160 -20.81 -17.87 14.27
N GLU A 161 -20.91 -16.54 14.17
CA GLU A 161 -21.68 -15.89 13.12
C GLU A 161 -21.12 -16.22 11.73
N ALA A 162 -19.80 -16.16 11.56
CA ALA A 162 -19.14 -16.55 10.31
C ALA A 162 -19.39 -18.03 9.97
N LEU A 163 -19.28 -18.93 10.96
CA LEU A 163 -19.60 -20.35 10.79
C LEU A 163 -21.07 -20.56 10.39
N LYS A 164 -22.00 -19.80 10.97
CA LYS A 164 -23.43 -19.86 10.64
C LYS A 164 -23.70 -19.42 9.21
N VAL A 165 -23.08 -18.33 8.75
CA VAL A 165 -23.19 -17.87 7.36
C VAL A 165 -22.69 -18.94 6.40
N LYS A 166 -21.55 -19.56 6.69
CA LYS A 166 -20.98 -20.63 5.87
C LYS A 166 -21.88 -21.87 5.84
N ALA A 167 -22.35 -22.31 7.00
CA ALA A 167 -23.24 -23.47 7.10
C ALA A 167 -24.57 -23.27 6.34
N ASN A 168 -25.09 -22.03 6.29
CA ASN A 168 -26.29 -21.71 5.54
C ASN A 168 -26.05 -21.61 4.02
N ALA A 169 -24.83 -21.28 3.59
CA ALA A 169 -24.47 -21.20 2.19
C ALA A 169 -24.14 -22.59 1.58
N ALA A 170 -23.81 -23.57 2.41
CA ALA A 170 -23.50 -24.92 1.97
C ALA A 170 -24.73 -25.65 1.43
N GLU A 171 -24.57 -26.32 0.29
CA GLU A 171 -25.64 -27.14 -0.32
C GLU A 171 -25.89 -28.43 0.46
N SER A 172 -24.90 -28.86 1.25
CA SER A 172 -24.92 -30.11 2.01
C SER A 172 -24.51 -29.90 3.45
N LYS A 173 -24.69 -30.92 4.30
CA LYS A 173 -24.26 -30.85 5.69
C LYS A 173 -22.74 -30.69 5.76
N VAL A 174 -22.28 -29.57 6.30
CA VAL A 174 -20.85 -29.31 6.52
C VAL A 174 -20.34 -30.25 7.62
N ILE A 175 -19.27 -30.98 7.31
CA ILE A 175 -18.57 -31.86 8.24
C ILE A 175 -17.23 -31.20 8.56
N CYS A 176 -16.96 -31.00 9.85
CA CYS A 176 -15.75 -30.35 10.32
C CYS A 176 -14.96 -31.25 11.27
N SER A 177 -13.64 -31.08 11.26
CA SER A 177 -12.73 -31.55 12.29
C SER A 177 -12.45 -30.41 13.27
N LEU A 178 -12.63 -30.66 14.57
CA LEU A 178 -12.19 -29.75 15.62
C LEU A 178 -10.79 -30.16 16.05
N ILE A 179 -9.84 -29.25 15.87
CA ILE A 179 -8.46 -29.37 16.30
C ILE A 179 -8.30 -28.52 17.55
N VAL A 180 -7.73 -29.09 18.59
CA VAL A 180 -7.43 -28.41 19.85
C VAL A 180 -5.94 -28.55 20.10
N ASP A 181 -5.29 -27.43 20.41
CA ASP A 181 -3.86 -27.40 20.69
C ASP A 181 -3.53 -26.40 21.80
N GLU A 182 -2.38 -26.58 22.43
CA GLU A 182 -1.83 -25.70 23.46
C GLU A 182 -0.61 -24.97 22.90
N MET A 183 -0.61 -23.64 22.99
CA MET A 183 0.51 -22.81 22.56
C MET A 183 1.17 -22.16 23.76
N SER A 184 2.45 -22.47 24.01
CA SER A 184 3.21 -21.76 25.04
C SER A 184 3.29 -20.27 24.73
N ILE A 185 2.96 -19.45 25.72
CA ILE A 185 3.01 -17.99 25.64
C ILE A 185 4.09 -17.45 26.56
N ARG A 186 4.55 -16.23 26.28
CA ARG A 186 5.48 -15.55 27.15
C ARG A 186 4.78 -15.17 28.45
N HIS A 187 5.42 -15.49 29.57
CA HIS A 187 5.07 -14.98 30.89
C HIS A 187 5.18 -13.44 30.89
N GLN A 188 4.04 -12.78 30.79
CA GLN A 188 3.95 -11.35 30.85
C GLN A 188 2.54 -10.91 31.24
N ILE A 189 2.46 -10.05 32.26
CA ILE A 189 1.21 -9.39 32.65
C ILE A 189 1.22 -7.99 32.04
N GLU A 190 0.18 -7.66 31.28
CA GLU A 190 0.01 -6.36 30.63
C GLU A 190 -1.29 -5.68 31.07
N PHE A 191 -1.27 -4.35 31.22
CA PHE A 191 -2.45 -3.55 31.51
C PHE A 191 -2.73 -2.62 30.34
N ASP A 192 -3.90 -2.73 29.73
CA ASP A 192 -4.29 -1.92 28.57
C ASP A 192 -4.96 -0.58 28.96
N GLY A 193 -5.05 -0.28 30.26
CA GLY A 193 -5.78 0.87 30.80
C GLY A 193 -7.17 0.52 31.33
N LYS A 194 -7.71 -0.66 31.01
CA LYS A 194 -9.03 -1.13 31.43
C LYS A 194 -8.97 -2.47 32.16
N ARG A 195 -8.17 -3.41 31.68
CA ARG A 195 -8.09 -4.80 32.14
C ARG A 195 -6.64 -5.27 32.20
N LEU A 196 -6.40 -6.25 33.07
CA LEU A 196 -5.13 -6.97 33.16
C LEU A 196 -5.21 -8.22 32.29
N TYR A 197 -4.20 -8.42 31.45
CA TYR A 197 -4.01 -9.59 30.60
C TYR A 197 -2.81 -10.39 31.10
N GLY A 198 -2.82 -11.70 30.83
CA GLY A 198 -1.72 -12.61 31.19
C GLY A 198 -2.00 -13.52 32.38
N TYR A 199 -3.23 -13.54 32.92
CA TYR A 199 -3.65 -14.51 33.93
C TYR A 199 -4.45 -15.65 33.32
N VAL A 200 -4.60 -16.75 34.05
CA VAL A 200 -5.42 -17.89 33.62
C VAL A 200 -6.91 -17.49 33.57
N ASP A 201 -7.56 -17.77 32.44
CA ASP A 201 -8.97 -17.42 32.18
C ASP A 201 -9.95 -18.60 32.32
N LEU A 202 -9.52 -19.71 32.93
CA LEU A 202 -10.33 -20.92 33.14
C LEU A 202 -11.19 -20.89 34.42
N GLY A 203 -11.68 -19.70 34.81
CA GLY A 203 -12.50 -19.52 36.01
C GLY A 203 -11.73 -19.33 37.33
N THR A 204 -10.40 -19.36 37.28
CA THR A 204 -9.51 -19.00 38.39
C THR A 204 -8.53 -17.93 37.91
N GLN A 205 -8.69 -16.67 38.33
CA GLN A 205 -7.88 -15.52 37.89
C GLN A 205 -6.43 -15.51 38.44
N LEU A 206 -5.95 -16.64 38.96
CA LEU A 206 -4.60 -16.88 39.45
C LEU A 206 -4.31 -18.36 39.21
N PRO A 207 -3.14 -18.77 38.68
CA PRO A 207 -1.88 -18.01 38.48
C PRO A 207 -1.75 -17.30 37.11
N GLU A 208 -0.54 -16.80 36.81
CA GLU A 208 -0.15 -16.28 35.48
C GLU A 208 -0.29 -17.38 34.40
N ALA A 209 -0.79 -17.01 33.23
CA ALA A 209 -0.97 -17.91 32.11
C ALA A 209 0.37 -18.26 31.45
N THR A 210 0.58 -19.55 31.22
CA THR A 210 1.80 -20.10 30.58
C THR A 210 1.52 -20.56 29.15
N GLU A 211 0.27 -20.88 28.87
CA GLU A 211 -0.20 -21.49 27.63
C GLU A 211 -1.53 -20.87 27.22
N ALA A 212 -1.77 -20.82 25.91
CA ALA A 212 -3.03 -20.46 25.30
C ALA A 212 -3.67 -21.69 24.65
N TYR A 213 -4.91 -21.99 25.01
CA TYR A 213 -5.72 -23.03 24.38
C TYR A 213 -6.32 -22.50 23.08
N VAL A 214 -5.98 -23.14 21.96
CA VAL A 214 -6.46 -22.74 20.63
C VAL A 214 -7.36 -23.82 20.07
N PHE A 215 -8.55 -23.41 19.64
CA PHE A 215 -9.53 -24.25 18.97
C PHE A 215 -9.61 -23.83 17.51
N LEU A 216 -9.29 -24.75 16.60
CA LEU A 216 -9.39 -24.54 15.16
C LEU A 216 -10.41 -25.51 14.58
N LEU A 217 -11.39 -24.98 13.86
CA LEU A 217 -12.37 -25.79 13.14
C LEU A 217 -12.01 -25.83 11.65
N ASN A 218 -11.76 -27.02 11.11
CA ASN A 218 -11.45 -27.21 9.69
C ASN A 218 -12.54 -28.02 8.99
N CYS A 219 -13.03 -27.53 7.85
CA CYS A 219 -13.99 -28.24 7.00
C CYS A 219 -13.31 -29.44 6.32
N ILE A 220 -13.99 -30.59 6.27
CA ILE A 220 -13.48 -31.82 5.63
C ILE A 220 -14.05 -31.98 4.22
N ASN A 221 -15.35 -31.72 4.05
CA ASN A 221 -16.07 -31.95 2.80
C ASN A 221 -16.20 -30.71 1.90
N GLU A 222 -15.76 -29.56 2.39
CA GLU A 222 -15.76 -28.29 1.66
C GLU A 222 -14.46 -27.54 1.96
N ASN A 223 -14.04 -26.65 1.06
CA ASN A 223 -12.93 -25.76 1.36
C ASN A 223 -13.38 -24.68 2.35
N CYS A 224 -12.70 -24.63 3.49
CA CYS A 224 -12.85 -23.59 4.50
C CYS A 224 -11.97 -22.37 4.13
N LEU A 225 -12.16 -21.77 2.95
CA LEU A 225 -11.70 -20.42 2.57
C LEU A 225 -12.71 -19.78 1.62
#